data_AF-A0A2M7BS88-F1
#
_entry.id   AF-A0A2M7BS88-F1
#
_cell.length_a   1.000
_cell.length_b   1.000
_cell.length_c   1.000
_cell.angle_alpha   90.00
_cell.angle_beta   90.00
_cell.angle_gamma   90.00
#
_symmetry.space_group_name_H-M   'P 1'
#
loop_
_entity.id
_entity.type
_entity.pdbx_description
1 polymer ?
#
loop_
_entity_poly.entity_id
_entity_poly.type
_entity_poly.pdbx_seq_one_letter_code
_entity_poly.pdbx_strand_id
1 'polypeptide(L)'
;PNTPATGTITLKVSFGGAGQYIVTARADAPLTEIQGTDTISFTGCNGGVDTCTITNAKLWTSASAYGFGYGMTGQDVPTDFISSSYFRPFANRLTAETPATIMQSANVTANITPTPAIPLTAAPALTGVPRTTTHEAIITMKTNISGLQPAGTYATVIRFLATPSF
;
A
#
# COMPACT_ATOMS: atom_id res chain seq x y z
N PRO A 1 -16.80 13.17 12.57
CA PRO A 1 -15.60 14.00 12.85
C PRO A 1 -14.86 13.46 14.09
N ASN A 2 -13.53 13.48 14.12
CA ASN A 2 -12.69 12.93 15.21
C ASN A 2 -12.89 11.43 15.53
N THR A 3 -13.59 10.70 14.65
CA THR A 3 -13.75 9.25 14.74
C THR A 3 -13.16 8.66 13.47
N PRO A 4 -12.01 7.96 13.55
CA PRO A 4 -11.43 7.34 12.38
C PRO A 4 -12.40 6.33 11.75
N ALA A 5 -12.52 6.37 10.43
CA ALA A 5 -13.29 5.41 9.66
C ALA A 5 -12.36 4.59 8.78
N THR A 6 -12.73 3.33 8.53
CA THR A 6 -11.97 2.43 7.66
C THR A 6 -12.86 1.81 6.59
N GLY A 7 -12.24 1.48 5.46
CA GLY A 7 -12.85 0.71 4.38
C GLY A 7 -11.81 -0.21 3.75
N THR A 8 -12.24 -1.33 3.19
CA THR A 8 -11.33 -2.35 2.65
C THR A 8 -11.56 -2.60 1.17
N ILE A 9 -10.49 -2.95 0.47
CA ILE A 9 -10.52 -3.50 -0.89
C ILE A 9 -9.64 -4.75 -0.92
N THR A 10 -10.11 -5.80 -1.57
CA THR A 10 -9.31 -6.99 -1.85
C THR A 10 -8.62 -6.84 -3.21
N LEU A 11 -7.29 -6.91 -3.21
CA LEU A 11 -6.47 -6.94 -4.41
C LEU A 11 -6.13 -8.39 -4.74
N LYS A 12 -6.45 -8.82 -5.95
CA LYS A 12 -6.18 -10.16 -6.44
C LYS A 12 -5.34 -10.07 -7.72
N VAL A 13 -4.17 -10.71 -7.70
CA VAL A 13 -3.29 -10.85 -8.87
C VAL A 13 -3.25 -12.32 -9.24
N SER A 14 -3.57 -12.64 -10.50
CA SER A 14 -3.57 -14.01 -11.03
C SER A 14 -2.57 -14.12 -12.19
N PHE A 15 -1.87 -15.25 -12.26
CA PHE A 15 -0.79 -15.49 -13.22
C PHE A 15 -0.80 -16.93 -13.73
N GLY A 16 -0.11 -17.16 -14.84
CA GLY A 16 0.13 -18.48 -15.40
C GLY A 16 1.24 -19.25 -14.66
N GLY A 17 2.01 -20.05 -15.39
CA GLY A 17 3.00 -20.97 -14.83
C GLY A 17 4.38 -20.39 -14.50
N ALA A 18 4.64 -19.09 -14.75
CA ALA A 18 5.92 -18.42 -14.45
C ALA A 18 5.76 -16.89 -14.49
N GLY A 19 6.75 -16.17 -13.94
CA GLY A 19 6.89 -14.72 -14.07
C GLY A 19 7.07 -13.97 -12.75
N GLN A 20 7.04 -12.64 -12.86
CA GLN A 20 7.18 -11.66 -11.79
C GLN A 20 6.11 -10.58 -11.97
N TYR A 21 5.77 -9.87 -10.90
CA TYR A 21 4.88 -8.72 -11.01
C TYR A 21 5.20 -7.66 -9.98
N ILE A 22 4.83 -6.43 -10.33
CA ILE A 22 4.79 -5.27 -9.44
C ILE A 22 3.41 -4.64 -9.56
N VAL A 23 2.74 -4.42 -8.44
CA VAL A 23 1.56 -3.56 -8.35
C VAL A 23 1.97 -2.26 -7.67
N THR A 24 1.68 -1.14 -8.33
CA THR A 24 1.86 0.19 -7.77
C THR A 24 0.51 0.87 -7.54
N ALA A 25 0.46 1.77 -6.56
CA ALA A 25 -0.71 2.57 -6.23
C ALA A 25 -0.37 4.06 -6.17
N ARG A 26 -1.31 4.88 -6.64
CA ARG A 26 -1.30 6.33 -6.45
C ARG A 26 -2.73 6.86 -6.31
N ALA A 27 -2.88 7.99 -5.64
CA ALA A 27 -4.09 8.78 -5.63
C ALA A 27 -3.97 9.93 -6.65
N ASP A 28 -5.10 10.29 -7.27
CA ASP A 28 -5.11 11.43 -8.20
C ASP A 28 -4.91 12.78 -7.48
N ALA A 29 -5.35 12.88 -6.22
CA ALA A 29 -5.22 14.03 -5.33
C ALA A 29 -5.47 13.60 -3.86
N PRO A 30 -5.22 14.45 -2.85
CA PRO A 30 -5.86 14.31 -1.55
C PRO A 30 -7.39 14.24 -1.68
N LEU A 31 -8.08 13.80 -0.62
CA LEU A 31 -9.55 13.81 -0.62
C LEU A 31 -10.04 15.24 -0.81
N THR A 32 -10.70 15.51 -1.92
CA THR A 32 -11.10 16.87 -2.33
C THR A 32 -12.62 16.95 -2.35
N GLU A 33 -13.16 18.06 -1.87
CA GLU A 33 -14.59 18.30 -1.89
C GLU A 33 -15.13 18.33 -3.34
N ILE A 34 -16.23 17.63 -3.61
CA ILE A 34 -16.78 17.51 -4.97
C ILE A 34 -17.33 18.85 -5.49
N GLN A 35 -17.87 19.69 -4.61
CA GLN A 35 -18.54 20.96 -4.96
C GLN A 35 -17.80 22.19 -4.43
N GLY A 36 -16.59 22.01 -3.90
CA GLY A 36 -15.80 23.08 -3.30
C GLY A 36 -14.31 22.89 -3.54
N THR A 37 -13.50 23.58 -2.75
CA THR A 37 -12.04 23.56 -2.87
C THR A 37 -11.34 23.01 -1.64
N ASP A 38 -12.11 22.64 -0.62
CA ASP A 38 -11.56 22.11 0.62
C ASP A 38 -10.97 20.71 0.40
N THR A 39 -9.86 20.43 1.09
CA THR A 39 -9.17 19.15 0.99
C THR A 39 -8.87 18.56 2.36
N ILE A 40 -8.99 17.23 2.46
CA ILE A 40 -8.43 16.44 3.56
C ILE A 40 -7.11 15.86 3.06
N SER A 41 -6.02 16.35 3.63
CA SER A 41 -4.65 15.97 3.27
C SER A 41 -4.36 14.48 3.51
N PHE A 42 -3.30 13.98 2.89
CA PHE A 42 -2.76 12.67 3.25
C PHE A 42 -2.26 12.67 4.70
N THR A 43 -2.31 11.49 5.32
CA THR A 43 -1.87 11.30 6.70
C THR A 43 -0.36 11.43 6.83
N GLY A 44 0.10 12.09 7.90
CA GLY A 44 1.46 11.97 8.42
C GLY A 44 1.59 10.85 9.46
N CYS A 45 0.58 9.99 9.58
CA CYS A 45 0.42 9.02 10.68
C CYS A 45 0.45 9.75 12.03
N ASN A 46 1.02 9.17 13.09
CA ASN A 46 1.10 9.85 14.39
C ASN A 46 2.04 11.08 14.40
N GLY A 47 2.86 11.28 13.36
CA GLY A 47 3.86 12.35 13.28
C GLY A 47 5.12 12.06 14.11
N GLY A 48 6.06 13.02 14.15
CA GLY A 48 7.34 12.85 14.86
C GLY A 48 8.12 11.63 14.39
N VAL A 49 8.52 10.76 15.33
CA VAL A 49 9.22 9.48 15.02
C VAL A 49 8.35 8.47 14.27
N ASP A 50 7.03 8.65 14.34
CA ASP A 50 6.01 7.86 13.67
C ASP A 50 5.47 8.58 12.42
N THR A 51 6.25 9.49 11.83
CA THR A 51 5.91 10.08 10.53
C THR A 51 6.06 9.05 9.43
N CYS A 52 4.95 8.69 8.79
CA CYS A 52 4.97 7.81 7.62
C CYS A 52 5.24 8.59 6.32
N THR A 53 5.69 7.86 5.30
CA THR A 53 5.91 8.37 3.94
C THR A 53 5.33 7.39 2.93
N ILE A 54 5.29 7.77 1.65
CA ILE A 54 4.73 6.93 0.57
C ILE A 54 5.45 5.58 0.43
N THR A 55 6.68 5.44 0.94
CA THR A 55 7.49 4.22 0.94
C THR A 55 7.77 3.65 2.33
N ASN A 56 7.23 4.22 3.41
CA ASN A 56 7.50 3.77 4.77
C ASN A 56 6.27 3.94 5.67
N ALA A 57 5.72 2.83 6.13
CA ALA A 57 4.55 2.76 6.99
C ALA A 57 4.93 3.01 8.45
N LYS A 58 4.08 3.73 9.17
CA LYS A 58 4.25 3.99 10.60
C LYS A 58 2.92 3.87 11.33
N LEU A 59 3.01 3.83 12.65
CA LEU A 59 1.85 3.77 13.53
C LEU A 59 0.93 4.96 13.29
N TRP A 60 -0.34 4.66 13.03
CA TRP A 60 -1.42 5.65 13.03
C TRP A 60 -2.53 5.21 13.98
N THR A 61 -2.33 5.53 15.25
CA THR A 61 -3.23 5.20 16.37
C THR A 61 -3.81 6.44 17.03
N SER A 62 -3.20 7.60 16.84
CA SER A 62 -3.64 8.87 17.41
C SER A 62 -4.96 9.33 16.78
N ALA A 63 -5.93 9.68 17.64
CA ALA A 63 -7.20 10.28 17.23
C ALA A 63 -7.06 11.76 16.82
N SER A 64 -5.95 12.42 17.19
CA SER A 64 -5.64 13.79 16.75
C SER A 64 -4.78 13.84 15.49
N ALA A 65 -4.33 12.69 14.98
CA ALA A 65 -3.69 12.58 13.68
C ALA A 65 -4.75 12.47 12.58
N TYR A 66 -4.90 13.53 11.80
CA TYR A 66 -5.90 13.64 10.73
C TYR A 66 -5.31 13.32 9.36
N GLY A 67 -6.20 13.02 8.42
CA GLY A 67 -5.88 12.84 7.01
C GLY A 67 -6.43 11.54 6.44
N PHE A 68 -5.83 11.12 5.33
CA PHE A 68 -6.20 9.93 4.58
C PHE A 68 -4.97 9.08 4.24
N GLY A 69 -5.08 7.77 4.39
CA GLY A 69 -4.00 6.84 4.08
C GLY A 69 -4.48 5.39 3.99
N TYR A 70 -3.54 4.46 3.88
CA TYR A 70 -3.83 3.04 3.76
C TYR A 70 -2.83 2.16 4.52
N GLY A 71 -3.33 1.05 5.04
CA GLY A 71 -2.57 -0.08 5.56
C GLY A 71 -2.75 -1.30 4.65
N MET A 72 -1.88 -2.30 4.75
CA MET A 72 -1.99 -3.52 3.95
C MET A 72 -1.68 -4.78 4.75
N THR A 73 -2.33 -5.87 4.38
CA THR A 73 -2.04 -7.23 4.86
C THR A 73 -2.19 -8.22 3.71
N GLY A 74 -1.61 -9.42 3.86
CA GLY A 74 -1.73 -10.50 2.88
C GLY A 74 -0.42 -10.82 2.17
N GLN A 75 -0.53 -11.34 0.96
CA GLN A 75 0.60 -11.82 0.18
C GLN A 75 1.33 -10.66 -0.51
N ASP A 76 2.66 -10.75 -0.59
CA ASP A 76 3.53 -9.87 -1.38
C ASP A 76 3.46 -8.38 -1.01
N VAL A 77 2.88 -8.03 0.14
CA VAL A 77 2.80 -6.66 0.63
C VAL A 77 4.17 -6.20 1.17
N PRO A 78 4.47 -4.88 1.13
CA PRO A 78 5.67 -4.32 1.75
C PRO A 78 5.81 -4.71 3.23
N THR A 79 7.05 -5.00 3.65
CA THR A 79 7.37 -5.57 4.97
C THR A 79 7.23 -4.59 6.14
N ASP A 80 7.16 -3.31 5.86
CA ASP A 80 6.95 -2.24 6.84
C ASP A 80 5.48 -2.11 7.30
N PHE A 81 4.53 -2.77 6.63
CA PHE A 81 3.19 -2.99 7.18
C PHE A 81 3.23 -4.09 8.26
N ILE A 82 3.80 -3.76 9.42
CA ILE A 82 4.06 -4.70 10.52
C ILE A 82 2.75 -5.21 11.15
N SER A 83 1.72 -4.37 11.21
CA SER A 83 0.40 -4.73 11.74
C SER A 83 -0.71 -3.86 11.14
N SER A 84 -1.96 -4.16 11.51
CA SER A 84 -3.14 -3.36 11.11
C SER A 84 -3.12 -1.90 11.59
N SER A 85 -2.15 -1.53 12.44
CA SER A 85 -1.97 -0.16 12.93
C SER A 85 -0.94 0.64 12.11
N TYR A 86 -0.32 0.04 11.09
CA TYR A 86 0.69 0.69 10.25
C TYR A 86 0.08 1.19 8.95
N PHE A 87 0.32 2.46 8.63
CA PHE A 87 -0.28 3.12 7.48
C PHE A 87 0.75 3.93 6.71
N ARG A 88 0.47 4.17 5.43
CA ARG A 88 1.17 5.11 4.55
C ARG A 88 0.19 6.10 3.92
N PRO A 89 0.65 7.31 3.55
CA PRO A 89 -0.05 8.13 2.56
C PRO A 89 0.04 7.49 1.16
N PHE A 90 -0.92 7.79 0.28
CA PHE A 90 -0.81 7.45 -1.14
C PHE A 90 0.16 8.39 -1.84
N ALA A 91 0.87 7.90 -2.86
CA ALA A 91 1.59 8.76 -3.79
C ALA A 91 0.61 9.70 -4.51
N ASN A 92 0.97 10.97 -4.63
CA ASN A 92 0.12 12.03 -5.14
C ASN A 92 0.45 12.38 -6.59
N ARG A 93 -0.54 12.21 -7.49
CA ARG A 93 -0.39 12.58 -8.91
C ARG A 93 -0.20 14.08 -9.11
N LEU A 94 -0.84 14.94 -8.31
CA LEU A 94 -0.75 16.40 -8.48
C LEU A 94 0.66 16.95 -8.23
N THR A 95 1.44 16.27 -7.39
CA THR A 95 2.84 16.61 -7.11
C THR A 95 3.82 15.72 -7.90
N ALA A 96 3.32 14.96 -8.88
CA ALA A 96 4.10 14.05 -9.72
C ALA A 96 4.96 13.05 -8.93
N GLU A 97 4.47 12.58 -7.77
CA GLU A 97 5.15 11.55 -7.00
C GLU A 97 5.14 10.20 -7.74
N THR A 98 6.24 9.46 -7.60
CA THR A 98 6.34 8.10 -8.15
C THR A 98 5.31 7.19 -7.46
N PRO A 99 4.50 6.42 -8.22
CA PRO A 99 3.57 5.46 -7.64
C PRO A 99 4.25 4.50 -6.66
N ALA A 100 3.66 4.30 -5.49
CA ALA A 100 4.23 3.45 -4.46
C ALA A 100 4.02 1.98 -4.81
N THR A 101 5.06 1.15 -4.70
CA THR A 101 4.93 -0.31 -4.79
C THR A 101 4.16 -0.82 -3.57
N ILE A 102 3.08 -1.55 -3.83
CA ILE A 102 2.16 -2.07 -2.81
C ILE A 102 1.99 -3.58 -2.83
N MET A 103 2.33 -4.23 -3.94
CA MET A 103 2.52 -5.69 -4.00
C MET A 103 3.65 -5.99 -4.96
N GLN A 104 4.53 -6.94 -4.63
CA GLN A 104 5.59 -7.37 -5.53
C GLN A 104 5.97 -8.83 -5.32
N SER A 105 6.10 -9.56 -6.41
CA SER A 105 6.71 -10.88 -6.41
C SER A 105 7.75 -11.03 -7.51
N ALA A 106 8.95 -11.49 -7.15
CA ALA A 106 10.00 -11.87 -8.08
C ALA A 106 9.87 -13.32 -8.58
N ASN A 107 8.96 -14.11 -8.00
CA ASN A 107 8.61 -15.44 -8.49
C ASN A 107 7.18 -15.77 -8.09
N VAL A 108 6.29 -15.84 -9.07
CA VAL A 108 4.86 -16.07 -8.81
C VAL A 108 4.52 -17.51 -8.42
N THR A 109 5.41 -18.46 -8.68
CA THR A 109 5.17 -19.89 -8.43
C THR A 109 5.77 -20.42 -7.13
N ALA A 110 6.73 -19.70 -6.55
CA ALA A 110 7.48 -20.18 -5.40
C ALA A 110 7.89 -19.04 -4.46
N ASN A 111 7.80 -19.27 -3.15
CA ASN A 111 8.45 -18.43 -2.15
C ASN A 111 9.94 -18.76 -2.16
N ILE A 112 10.76 -17.93 -2.82
CA ILE A 112 12.20 -18.13 -2.88
C ILE A 112 12.86 -17.77 -1.54
N THR A 113 13.33 -18.79 -0.81
CA THR A 113 14.31 -18.59 0.25
C THR A 113 15.70 -18.60 -0.40
N PRO A 114 16.49 -17.51 -0.30
CA PRO A 114 17.86 -17.54 -0.81
C PRO A 114 18.64 -18.64 -0.09
N THR A 115 18.95 -19.73 -0.79
CA THR A 115 19.86 -20.76 -0.27
C THR A 115 21.26 -20.40 -0.75
N PRO A 116 22.25 -20.20 0.13
CA PRO A 116 23.62 -19.99 -0.30
C PRO A 116 24.11 -21.19 -1.11
N ALA A 117 24.41 -20.99 -2.39
CA ALA A 117 25.04 -22.02 -3.22
C ALA A 117 26.54 -22.08 -2.86
N ILE A 118 26.95 -23.12 -2.13
CA ILE A 118 28.35 -23.51 -1.98
C ILE A 118 28.49 -24.82 -2.79
N PRO A 119 29.22 -24.88 -3.92
CA PRO A 119 30.15 -23.91 -4.52
C PRO A 119 29.50 -22.90 -5.49
N LEU A 120 30.21 -21.78 -5.73
CA LEU A 120 29.79 -20.58 -6.48
C LEU A 120 29.51 -20.76 -8.00
N THR A 121 29.52 -21.97 -8.52
CA THR A 121 29.47 -22.24 -9.98
C THR A 121 28.11 -22.72 -10.49
N ALA A 122 27.11 -22.86 -9.62
CA ALA A 122 25.74 -23.22 -10.00
C ALA A 122 24.75 -22.14 -9.57
N ALA A 123 23.78 -21.82 -10.44
CA ALA A 123 22.63 -21.00 -10.07
C ALA A 123 21.92 -21.67 -8.87
N PRO A 124 21.52 -20.91 -7.83
CA PRO A 124 20.85 -21.48 -6.66
C PRO A 124 19.62 -22.29 -7.09
N ALA A 125 19.48 -23.52 -6.57
CA ALA A 125 18.26 -24.29 -6.77
C ALA A 125 17.08 -23.54 -6.13
N LEU A 126 15.99 -23.36 -6.89
CA LEU A 126 14.74 -22.80 -6.36
C LEU A 126 14.11 -23.85 -5.42
N THR A 127 14.41 -23.78 -4.14
CA THR A 127 13.89 -24.69 -3.09
C THR A 127 12.57 -24.18 -2.48
N GLY A 128 11.84 -23.32 -3.20
CA GLY A 128 10.70 -22.60 -2.64
C GLY A 128 9.45 -23.47 -2.42
N VAL A 129 8.65 -23.10 -1.42
CA VAL A 129 7.32 -23.67 -1.21
C VAL A 129 6.41 -23.26 -2.38
N PRO A 130 5.74 -24.22 -3.06
CA PRO A 130 4.81 -23.91 -4.15
C PRO A 130 3.74 -22.92 -3.70
N ARG A 131 3.45 -21.93 -4.54
CA ARG A 131 2.40 -20.94 -4.31
C ARG A 131 1.22 -21.18 -5.24
N THR A 132 0.05 -20.73 -4.80
CA THR A 132 -1.14 -20.68 -5.66
C THR A 132 -0.91 -19.71 -6.81
N THR A 133 -1.53 -19.96 -7.97
CA THR A 133 -1.50 -19.08 -9.16
C THR A 133 -2.27 -17.76 -8.98
N THR A 134 -2.59 -17.43 -7.73
CA THR A 134 -3.29 -16.22 -7.31
C THR A 134 -2.69 -15.77 -5.99
N HIS A 135 -2.29 -14.51 -5.92
CA HIS A 135 -1.91 -13.85 -4.68
C HIS A 135 -2.95 -12.79 -4.33
N GLU A 136 -3.24 -12.68 -3.03
CA GLU A 136 -4.27 -11.80 -2.51
C GLU A 136 -3.73 -10.94 -1.37
N ALA A 137 -4.06 -9.66 -1.41
CA ALA A 137 -3.78 -8.70 -0.35
C ALA A 137 -5.02 -7.86 -0.06
N ILE A 138 -5.16 -7.40 1.18
CA ILE A 138 -6.22 -6.51 1.60
C ILE A 138 -5.60 -5.13 1.85
N ILE A 139 -6.10 -4.12 1.14
CA ILE A 139 -5.81 -2.73 1.44
C ILE A 139 -6.90 -2.20 2.38
N THR A 140 -6.49 -1.63 3.51
CA THR A 140 -7.37 -0.98 4.48
C THR A 140 -7.16 0.53 4.38
N MET A 141 -8.09 1.23 3.75
CA MET A 141 -8.10 2.68 3.73
C MET A 141 -8.59 3.21 5.08
N LYS A 142 -7.96 4.28 5.56
CA LYS A 142 -8.32 4.94 6.81
C LYS A 142 -8.41 6.44 6.59
N THR A 143 -9.49 7.03 7.09
CA THR A 143 -9.69 8.48 7.16
C THR A 143 -9.89 8.89 8.61
N ASN A 144 -9.28 10.00 9.00
CA ASN A 144 -9.61 10.70 10.24
C ASN A 144 -9.75 12.19 9.96
N ILE A 145 -10.91 12.75 10.25
CA ILE A 145 -11.30 14.08 9.80
C ILE A 145 -11.34 15.03 10.99
N SER A 146 -10.63 16.17 10.86
CA SER A 146 -10.62 17.23 11.86
C SER A 146 -12.03 17.76 12.12
N GLY A 147 -12.31 18.12 13.38
CA GLY A 147 -13.54 18.84 13.73
C GLY A 147 -13.67 20.22 13.07
N LEU A 148 -12.56 20.77 12.55
CA LEU A 148 -12.53 22.04 11.81
C LEU A 148 -12.79 21.85 10.30
N GLN A 149 -12.83 20.61 9.80
CA GLN A 149 -13.09 20.36 8.39
C GLN A 149 -14.55 20.75 8.05
N PRO A 150 -14.78 21.58 7.01
CA PRO A 150 -16.13 21.90 6.56
C PRO A 150 -16.93 20.65 6.18
N ALA A 151 -18.24 20.68 6.44
CA ALA A 151 -19.14 19.60 6.06
C ALA A 151 -19.27 19.55 4.54
N GLY A 152 -19.11 18.36 3.96
CA GLY A 152 -19.13 18.18 2.51
C GLY A 152 -18.89 16.73 2.12
N THR A 153 -19.00 16.46 0.81
CA THR A 153 -18.62 15.16 0.25
C THR A 153 -17.24 15.28 -0.37
N TYR A 154 -16.30 14.51 0.15
CA TYR A 154 -14.91 14.48 -0.28
C TYR A 154 -14.62 13.18 -1.01
N ALA A 155 -13.92 13.26 -2.13
CA ALA A 155 -13.58 12.10 -2.94
C ALA A 155 -12.17 12.21 -3.51
N THR A 156 -11.60 11.06 -3.87
CA THR A 156 -10.41 10.94 -4.70
C THR A 156 -10.48 9.64 -5.49
N VAL A 157 -9.66 9.51 -6.52
CA VAL A 157 -9.53 8.28 -7.31
C VAL A 157 -8.21 7.62 -6.95
N ILE A 158 -8.27 6.36 -6.51
CA ILE A 158 -7.09 5.51 -6.31
C ILE A 158 -6.87 4.69 -7.58
N ARG A 159 -5.67 4.77 -8.14
CA ARG A 159 -5.25 4.03 -9.33
C ARG A 159 -4.25 2.96 -8.96
N PHE A 160 -4.56 1.73 -9.32
CA PHE A 160 -3.67 0.59 -9.23
C PHE A 160 -3.14 0.25 -10.61
N LEU A 161 -1.84 0.03 -10.74
CA LEU A 161 -1.20 -0.40 -11.97
C LEU A 161 -0.42 -1.69 -11.70
N ALA A 162 -0.84 -2.78 -12.34
CA ALA A 162 -0.12 -4.04 -12.33
C ALA A 162 0.78 -4.14 -13.57
N THR A 163 2.07 -4.32 -13.33
CA THR A 163 3.10 -4.48 -14.38
C THR A 163 3.64 -5.90 -14.29
N PRO A 164 3.32 -6.78 -15.26
CA PRO A 164 3.96 -8.09 -15.35
C PRO A 164 5.40 -7.95 -15.88
N SER A 165 6.28 -8.85 -15.45
CA SER A 165 7.61 -9.04 -16.03
C SER A 165 7.90 -10.54 -16.17
N PHE A 166 8.67 -10.92 -17.19
CA PHE A 166 9.07 -12.29 -17.48
C PHE A 166 10.53 -12.51 -17.13
#